data_AF-A0A0C3MQW3-F1
#
_entry.id   AF-A0A0C3MQW3-F1
#
_cell.length_a   1.000
_cell.length_b   1.000
_cell.length_c   1.000
_cell.angle_alpha   90.00
_cell.angle_beta   90.00
_cell.angle_gamma   90.00
#
_symmetry.space_group_name_H-M   'P 1'
#
loop_
_entity.id
_entity.type
_entity.pdbx_description
1 polymer ?
#
loop_
_entity_poly.entity_id
_entity_poly.type
_entity_poly.pdbx_seq_one_letter_code
_entity_poly.pdbx_strand_id
1 'polypeptide(L)'
;MPLTDPAVRNAKSGSKPFKLTDLRGALPPVRVRHHPSVTDPARIATLLRDIDGYSGSFVTLCALQLAPLVFVRPGELRHAEWSEFNLDTALEDHIFVAQPECHFVVEVYYS
;
A
#
# COMPACT_ATOMS: atom_id res chain seq x y z
N MET A 1 -32.55 -37.36 -14.12
CA MET A 1 -33.50 -36.31 -13.68
C MET A 1 -33.40 -35.18 -14.69
N PRO A 2 -34.39 -34.93 -15.57
CA PRO A 2 -34.16 -34.06 -16.71
C PRO A 2 -34.67 -32.64 -16.43
N LEU A 3 -33.82 -31.65 -16.73
CA LEU A 3 -34.14 -30.21 -16.76
C LEU A 3 -35.01 -29.83 -17.99
N THR A 4 -36.01 -30.64 -18.33
CA THR A 4 -36.87 -30.44 -19.51
C THR A 4 -38.20 -29.74 -19.22
N ASP A 5 -38.45 -29.32 -17.98
CA ASP A 5 -39.67 -28.59 -17.65
C ASP A 5 -39.72 -27.23 -18.40
N PRO A 6 -40.69 -27.01 -19.31
CA PRO A 6 -40.83 -25.75 -20.03
C PRO A 6 -41.14 -24.56 -19.11
N ALA A 7 -41.63 -24.78 -17.89
CA ALA A 7 -41.82 -23.73 -16.89
C ALA A 7 -40.47 -23.18 -16.36
N VAL A 8 -39.46 -24.04 -16.25
CA VAL A 8 -38.11 -23.63 -15.83
C VAL A 8 -37.38 -22.91 -16.97
N ARG A 9 -37.58 -23.33 -18.23
CA ARG A 9 -36.97 -22.68 -19.41
C ARG A 9 -37.48 -21.26 -19.64
N ASN A 10 -38.73 -20.98 -19.31
CA ASN A 10 -39.35 -19.66 -19.49
C ASN A 10 -39.41 -18.81 -18.21
N ALA A 11 -38.77 -19.27 -17.13
CA ALA A 11 -38.69 -18.52 -15.89
C ALA A 11 -37.91 -17.21 -16.12
N LYS A 12 -38.61 -16.08 -16.13
CA LYS A 12 -37.99 -14.75 -16.14
C LYS A 12 -37.24 -14.56 -14.83
N SER A 13 -35.98 -14.10 -14.87
CA SER A 13 -35.23 -13.84 -13.64
C SER A 13 -36.00 -12.80 -12.80
N GLY A 14 -36.40 -13.22 -11.61
CA GLY A 14 -37.19 -12.42 -10.68
C GLY A 14 -36.34 -11.39 -9.96
N SER A 15 -35.80 -10.41 -10.68
CA SER A 15 -35.40 -9.08 -10.18
C SER A 15 -34.69 -8.34 -11.30
N LYS A 16 -35.05 -7.07 -11.55
CA LYS A 16 -34.29 -6.21 -12.45
C LYS A 16 -32.83 -6.15 -11.95
N PRO A 17 -31.81 -6.28 -12.81
CA PRO A 17 -30.43 -6.12 -12.37
C PRO A 17 -30.26 -4.71 -11.80
N PHE A 18 -29.73 -4.61 -10.58
CA PHE A 18 -29.44 -3.33 -9.95
C PHE A 18 -28.44 -2.57 -10.82
N LYS A 19 -28.85 -1.40 -11.33
CA LYS A 19 -27.92 -0.50 -12.01
C LYS A 19 -27.03 0.14 -10.95
N LEU A 20 -25.72 0.20 -11.18
CA LEU A 20 -24.75 0.81 -10.27
C LEU A 20 -25.11 2.27 -9.88
N THR A 21 -25.85 2.96 -10.74
CA THR A 21 -26.39 4.31 -10.50
C THR A 21 -27.46 4.38 -9.41
N ASP A 22 -28.18 3.29 -9.12
CA ASP A 22 -29.24 3.23 -8.11
C ASP A 22 -28.68 3.19 -6.66
N LEU A 23 -27.37 2.96 -6.53
CA LEU A 23 -26.66 2.88 -5.25
C LEU A 23 -26.05 4.22 -4.80
N ARG A 24 -26.11 5.28 -5.63
CA ARG A 24 -25.47 6.59 -5.37
C ARG A 24 -25.96 7.33 -4.11
N GLY A 25 -27.08 6.91 -3.51
CA GLY A 25 -27.58 7.43 -2.23
C GLY A 25 -27.79 6.37 -1.15
N ALA A 26 -27.55 5.09 -1.46
CA ALA A 26 -27.77 3.97 -0.54
C ALA A 26 -26.52 3.66 0.30
N LEU A 27 -25.33 4.02 -0.18
CA LEU A 27 -24.10 3.88 0.60
C LEU A 27 -23.84 5.13 1.44
N PRO A 28 -23.51 4.98 2.74
CA PRO A 28 -23.05 6.11 3.54
C PRO A 28 -21.80 6.71 2.89
N PRO A 29 -21.67 8.05 2.88
CA PRO A 29 -20.52 8.71 2.29
C PRO A 29 -19.24 8.25 2.98
N VAL A 30 -18.19 8.00 2.18
CA VAL A 30 -16.86 7.66 2.71
C VAL A 30 -16.37 8.82 3.57
N ARG A 31 -16.23 8.60 4.87
CA ARG A 31 -15.64 9.59 5.79
C ARG A 31 -14.14 9.62 5.53
N VAL A 32 -13.69 10.63 4.79
CA VAL A 32 -12.27 10.83 4.52
C VAL A 32 -11.57 11.21 5.82
N ARG A 33 -10.62 10.39 6.26
CA ARG A 33 -9.69 10.71 7.35
C ARG A 33 -8.32 10.96 6.74
N HIS A 34 -7.79 12.16 6.96
CA HIS A 34 -6.44 12.49 6.54
C HIS A 34 -5.42 11.86 7.49
N HIS A 35 -4.36 11.27 6.93
CA HIS A 35 -3.23 10.68 7.66
C HIS A 35 -1.99 11.57 7.44
N PRO A 36 -1.83 12.66 8.22
CA PRO A 36 -0.69 13.55 8.08
C PRO A 36 0.60 12.84 8.51
N SER A 37 1.70 13.17 7.85
CA SER A 37 3.03 12.68 8.22
C SER A 37 3.40 13.12 9.63
N VAL A 38 4.10 12.26 10.37
CA VAL A 38 4.64 12.59 11.70
C VAL A 38 5.82 13.53 11.51
N THR A 39 5.70 14.76 11.99
CA THR A 39 6.75 15.80 11.88
C THR A 39 7.47 16.10 13.19
N ASP A 40 6.95 15.59 14.31
CA ASP A 40 7.50 15.84 15.64
C ASP A 40 8.64 14.85 15.95
N PRO A 41 9.87 15.31 16.24
CA PRO A 41 11.01 14.45 16.51
C PRO A 41 10.78 13.45 17.65
N ALA A 42 10.03 13.82 18.69
CA ALA A 42 9.77 12.91 19.82
C ALA A 42 8.90 11.72 19.38
N ARG A 43 7.90 11.98 18.55
CA ARG A 43 7.04 10.92 17.97
C ARG A 43 7.77 10.07 16.95
N ILE A 44 8.68 10.64 16.17
CA ILE A 44 9.56 9.88 15.26
C ILE A 44 10.45 8.93 16.07
N ALA A 45 11.07 9.41 17.15
CA ALA A 45 11.90 8.57 18.00
C ALA A 45 11.12 7.40 18.61
N THR A 46 9.88 7.63 19.03
CA THR A 46 8.99 6.54 19.50
C THR A 46 8.68 5.54 18.39
N LEU A 47 8.33 6.02 17.19
CA LEU A 47 8.08 5.15 16.03
C LEU A 47 9.28 4.26 15.69
N LEU A 48 10.50 4.81 15.70
CA LEU A 48 11.71 4.03 15.43
C LEU A 48 11.93 2.95 16.49
N ARG A 49 11.72 3.24 17.77
CA ARG A 49 11.79 2.23 18.84
C ARG A 49 10.71 1.15 18.70
N ASP A 50 9.51 1.53 18.28
CA ASP A 50 8.42 0.59 18.03
C ASP A 50 8.74 -0.35 16.85
N ILE A 51 9.43 0.16 15.83
CA ILE A 51 9.97 -0.63 14.72
C ILE A 51 11.03 -1.62 15.21
N ASP A 52 11.98 -1.15 16.04
CA ASP A 52 13.03 -2.00 16.60
C ASP A 52 12.48 -3.11 17.52
N GLY A 53 11.37 -2.82 18.22
CA GLY A 53 10.66 -3.77 19.07
C GLY A 53 9.71 -4.73 18.33
N TYR A 54 9.60 -4.65 17.00
CA TYR A 54 8.66 -5.46 16.24
C TYR A 54 9.03 -6.95 16.24
N SER A 55 8.17 -7.78 16.83
CA SER A 55 8.40 -9.23 16.99
C SER A 55 7.57 -10.10 16.03
N GLY A 56 7.10 -9.54 14.91
CA GLY A 56 6.24 -10.25 13.95
C GLY A 56 7.04 -10.99 12.88
N SER A 57 6.55 -10.97 11.64
CA SER A 57 7.22 -11.64 10.52
C SER A 57 8.58 -11.00 10.22
N PHE A 58 9.60 -11.83 9.99
CA PHE A 58 10.93 -11.36 9.60
C PHE A 58 10.90 -10.47 8.36
N VAL A 59 10.09 -10.82 7.36
CA VAL A 59 9.94 -10.01 6.13
C VAL A 59 9.39 -8.62 6.45
N THR A 60 8.42 -8.55 7.36
CA THR A 60 7.83 -7.28 7.80
C THR A 60 8.81 -6.47 8.64
N LEU A 61 9.61 -7.13 9.49
CA LEU A 61 10.67 -6.47 10.24
C LEU A 61 11.68 -5.79 9.30
N CYS A 62 12.20 -6.52 8.30
CA CYS A 62 13.13 -5.95 7.32
C CYS A 62 12.52 -4.77 6.57
N ALA A 63 11.26 -4.89 6.12
CA ALA A 63 10.57 -3.79 5.43
C ALA A 63 10.38 -2.56 6.34
N LEU A 64 10.06 -2.76 7.63
CA LEU A 64 9.92 -1.67 8.60
C LEU A 64 11.26 -0.99 8.89
N GLN A 65 12.36 -1.74 8.91
CA GLN A 65 13.71 -1.17 9.08
C GLN A 65 14.20 -0.41 7.85
N LEU A 66 13.80 -0.85 6.64
CA LEU A 66 14.15 -0.17 5.40
C LEU A 66 13.33 1.10 5.16
N ALA A 67 12.05 1.12 5.55
CA ALA A 67 11.14 2.22 5.24
C ALA A 67 11.65 3.63 5.65
N PRO A 68 12.30 3.84 6.83
CA PRO A 68 12.89 5.12 7.21
C PRO A 68 14.15 5.50 6.43
N LEU A 69 14.80 4.57 5.72
CA LEU A 69 16.00 4.84 4.94
C LEU A 69 15.64 5.31 3.53
N VAL A 70 14.62 4.69 2.93
CA VAL A 70 14.25 4.94 1.53
C VAL A 70 13.07 5.90 1.36
N PHE A 71 12.27 6.12 2.42
CA PHE A 71 11.09 6.99 2.42
C PHE A 71 10.06 6.74 1.31
N VAL A 72 10.10 5.58 0.65
CA VAL A 72 9.08 5.19 -0.34
C VAL A 72 7.78 4.75 0.33
N ARG A 73 6.67 4.75 -0.41
CA ARG A 73 5.40 4.27 0.12
C ARG A 73 5.48 2.76 0.40
N PRO A 74 4.81 2.23 1.44
CA PRO A 74 4.84 0.80 1.76
C PRO A 74 4.40 -0.12 0.61
N GLY A 75 3.55 0.37 -0.31
CA GLY A 75 3.16 -0.36 -1.51
C GLY A 75 4.32 -0.53 -2.48
N GLU A 76 5.03 0.55 -2.77
CA GLU A 76 6.23 0.54 -3.63
C GLU A 76 7.31 -0.36 -3.03
N LEU A 77 7.61 -0.21 -1.73
CA LEU A 77 8.62 -1.02 -1.05
C LEU A 77 8.32 -2.53 -1.11
N ARG A 78 7.04 -2.90 -1.08
CA ARG A 78 6.62 -4.31 -1.16
C ARG A 78 6.81 -4.89 -2.56
N HIS A 79 6.71 -4.07 -3.59
CA HIS A 79 6.81 -4.48 -4.99
C HIS A 79 8.20 -4.21 -5.60
N ALA A 80 9.11 -3.63 -4.83
CA ALA A 80 10.44 -3.31 -5.28
C ALA A 80 11.22 -4.57 -5.71
N GLU A 81 11.90 -4.46 -6.85
CA GLU A 81 12.73 -5.53 -7.39
C GLU A 81 14.21 -5.29 -7.06
N TRP A 82 14.99 -6.36 -6.91
CA TRP A 82 16.43 -6.27 -6.62
C TRP A 82 17.22 -5.51 -7.69
N SER A 83 16.73 -5.49 -8.93
CA SER A 83 17.28 -4.70 -10.04
C SER A 83 17.21 -3.19 -9.83
N GLU A 84 16.32 -2.71 -8.96
CA GLU A 84 16.10 -1.29 -8.67
C GLU A 84 17.05 -0.77 -7.58
N PHE A 85 17.78 -1.67 -6.90
CA PHE A 85 18.76 -1.34 -5.87
C PHE A 85 20.18 -1.35 -6.45
N ASN A 86 20.81 -0.18 -6.53
CA ASN A 86 22.22 -0.08 -6.87
C ASN A 86 23.07 -0.05 -5.59
N LEU A 87 23.55 -1.22 -5.19
CA LEU A 87 24.38 -1.39 -3.99
C LEU A 87 25.87 -1.12 -4.24
N ASP A 88 26.32 -1.13 -5.50
CA ASP A 88 27.72 -0.90 -5.87
C ASP A 88 28.11 0.57 -5.72
N THR A 89 27.16 1.48 -5.91
CA THR A 89 27.34 2.93 -5.69
C THR A 89 27.01 3.36 -4.26
N ALA A 90 26.44 2.46 -3.44
CA ALA A 90 25.98 2.75 -2.07
C ALA A 90 27.10 2.82 -1.02
N LEU A 91 28.36 2.68 -1.43
CA LEU A 91 29.53 2.87 -0.56
C LEU A 91 29.79 4.36 -0.24
N GLU A 92 29.14 5.28 -0.94
CA GLU A 92 29.15 6.71 -0.67
C GLU A 92 27.74 7.15 -0.21
N ASP A 93 27.40 6.82 1.04
CA ASP A 93 26.32 7.38 1.88
C ASP A 93 24.87 7.41 1.34
N HIS A 94 24.59 6.86 0.15
CA HIS A 94 23.30 6.97 -0.52
C HIS A 94 22.84 5.62 -1.11
N ILE A 95 21.79 5.04 -0.53
CA ILE A 95 21.04 3.95 -1.19
C ILE A 95 20.12 4.59 -2.23
N PHE A 96 20.46 4.41 -3.50
CA PHE A 96 19.59 4.82 -4.61
C PHE A 96 18.58 3.72 -4.91
N VAL A 97 17.30 3.99 -4.65
CA VAL A 97 16.20 3.24 -5.25
C VAL A 97 15.76 3.98 -6.49
N ALA A 98 16.06 3.43 -7.67
CA ALA A 98 15.69 4.03 -8.94
C ALA A 98 14.18 3.89 -9.16
N GLN A 99 13.40 4.94 -8.85
CA GLN A 99 11.96 4.96 -9.08
C GLN A 99 11.66 5.62 -10.45
N PRO A 100 11.10 4.91 -11.45
CA PRO A 100 10.90 5.45 -12.79
C PRO A 100 9.82 6.55 -12.90
N GLU A 101 8.94 6.72 -11.91
CA GLU A 101 7.80 7.66 -12.00
C GLU A 101 7.62 8.64 -10.81
N CYS A 102 8.62 8.84 -9.96
CA CYS A 102 8.49 9.76 -8.82
C CYS A 102 9.67 10.75 -8.74
N HIS A 103 9.39 12.03 -9.02
CA HIS A 103 10.26 13.18 -8.78
C HIS A 103 10.42 13.46 -7.26
N PHE A 104 10.92 12.49 -6.48
CA PHE A 104 11.34 12.72 -5.11
C PHE A 104 12.75 12.17 -4.95
N VAL A 105 13.73 13.05 -5.19
CA VAL A 105 15.12 12.83 -4.78
C VAL A 105 15.15 13.03 -3.27
N VAL A 106 15.30 11.95 -2.51
CA VAL A 106 15.59 12.05 -1.09
C VAL A 106 17.11 12.20 -0.95
N GLU A 107 17.61 13.44 -1.00
CA GLU A 107 18.94 13.73 -0.50
C GLU A 107 18.91 13.49 1.01
N VAL A 108 19.39 12.32 1.45
CA VAL A 108 19.67 12.07 2.86
C VAL A 108 20.92 12.88 3.20
N TYR A 109 20.73 14.15 3.56
CA TYR A 109 21.77 14.93 4.23
C TYR A 109 21.94 14.38 5.64
N TYR A 110 22.96 13.55 5.83
CA TYR A 110 23.61 13.47 7.13
C TYR A 110 24.61 14.66 7.19
N SER A 111 24.33 15.63 8.06
CA SER A 111 25.29 16.68 8.39
C SER A 111 26.30 16.20 9.44
#